data_AF-M5C4S6-F1
#
_entry.id   AF-M5C4S6-F1
#
_cell.length_a   1.000
_cell.length_b   1.000
_cell.length_c   1.000
_cell.angle_alpha   90.00
_cell.angle_beta   90.00
_cell.angle_gamma   90.00
#
_symmetry.space_group_name_H-M   'P 1'
#
loop_
_entity.id
_entity.type
_entity.pdbx_description
1 polymer ?
#
loop_
_entity_poly.entity_id
_entity_poly.type
_entity_poly.pdbx_seq_one_letter_code
_entity_poly.pdbx_strand_id
1 'polypeptide(L)'
;MDFGWWSDNQRAWHDLVSQVKPLTDRIWTNIQPKLIPLLETNRQQRLEVEREKRQSERRRALSKLFLEMKEQSFPALRFNAHNPVARLSSSMPTIRVIHQEPFPDFSHALNWPLIKDLYETDVSATEMEAKFSQHRDEVLALVTEWKGQIQSQLVSLLRTALDDKDETLRPTISISNEEPNPLANVSDDTKLLLRADSLFHNPTPPMVVKQPLTYGSILSWKDLMGSRSLYGSSIAQTPPNFDNIQWYAEAHEVAREILADLGKPDASYLEMKSVGSVFVCGRCHEISSRTWEAMVQHYVEHKRIYAELQKDGSPLSEHEITYRNVHDPQLFTDRPMITDFATKTLENESSLGVGRSQLCKLHEITEPKVDEHYTVRSWGAISLDTDDYDSDDSYYMGHGGCNCPFHQMFGGPGYGDGYGYSDEDDDGFGLGLGLGFGYDDEDEDEDGYGLGSDEDYL
;
A
#
# COMPACT_ATOMS: atom_id res chain seq x y z
N MET A 1 38.38 -33.99 -4.81
CA MET A 1 38.51 -32.53 -4.62
C MET A 1 37.93 -31.90 -5.85
N ASP A 2 36.82 -31.18 -5.70
CA ASP A 2 36.07 -30.69 -6.84
C ASP A 2 36.35 -29.19 -7.04
N PHE A 3 36.77 -28.84 -8.25
CA PHE A 3 36.92 -27.45 -8.68
C PHE A 3 35.63 -27.06 -9.37
N GLY A 4 34.61 -26.71 -8.58
CA GLY A 4 33.29 -26.34 -9.07
C GLY A 4 33.26 -24.97 -9.75
N TRP A 5 32.06 -24.52 -10.14
CA TRP A 5 31.82 -23.25 -10.83
C TRP A 5 32.36 -22.01 -10.08
N TRP A 6 32.60 -22.15 -8.78
CA TRP A 6 33.13 -21.11 -7.90
C TRP A 6 34.66 -21.01 -7.87
N SER A 7 35.39 -21.82 -8.65
CA SER A 7 36.86 -21.84 -8.59
C SER A 7 37.53 -21.29 -9.85
N ASP A 8 38.21 -20.15 -9.70
CA ASP A 8 38.99 -19.51 -10.78
C ASP A 8 40.13 -20.40 -11.32
N ASN A 9 40.52 -21.41 -10.55
CA ASN A 9 41.67 -22.27 -10.83
C ASN A 9 41.28 -23.59 -11.53
N GLN A 10 40.02 -23.79 -11.91
CA GLN A 10 39.55 -25.03 -12.52
C GLN A 10 40.35 -25.41 -13.77
N ARG A 11 40.67 -24.43 -14.62
CA ARG A 11 41.47 -24.65 -15.85
C ARG A 11 42.92 -25.02 -15.52
N ALA A 12 43.56 -24.25 -14.65
CA ALA A 12 44.95 -24.48 -14.24
C ALA A 12 45.12 -25.83 -13.51
N TRP A 13 44.10 -26.25 -12.75
CA TRP A 13 44.01 -27.59 -12.19
C TRP A 13 43.97 -28.65 -13.28
N HIS A 14 43.01 -28.58 -14.21
CA HIS A 14 42.89 -29.54 -15.31
C HIS A 14 44.16 -29.66 -16.15
N ASP A 15 44.79 -28.54 -16.51
CA ASP A 15 46.05 -28.53 -17.27
C ASP A 15 47.19 -29.23 -16.52
N LEU A 16 47.18 -29.16 -15.18
CA LEU A 16 48.23 -29.73 -14.34
C LEU A 16 48.02 -31.22 -14.07
N VAL A 17 46.78 -31.67 -13.83
CA VAL A 17 46.48 -33.07 -13.45
C VAL A 17 46.05 -33.97 -14.61
N SER A 18 45.54 -33.44 -15.72
CA SER A 18 45.08 -34.22 -16.88
C SER A 18 46.18 -34.54 -17.90
N GLN A 19 47.43 -34.72 -17.46
CA GLN A 19 48.54 -35.03 -18.36
C GLN A 19 48.50 -36.48 -18.84
N VAL A 20 48.72 -36.69 -20.14
CA VAL A 20 48.73 -38.01 -20.80
C VAL A 20 49.92 -38.89 -20.36
N LYS A 21 50.96 -38.29 -19.77
CA LYS A 21 52.18 -38.97 -19.39
C LYS A 21 52.05 -39.65 -18.02
N PRO A 22 52.59 -40.87 -17.84
CA PRO A 22 52.56 -41.56 -16.55
C PRO A 22 53.30 -40.74 -15.48
N LEU A 23 52.73 -40.72 -14.27
CA LEU A 23 53.28 -40.01 -13.13
C LEU A 23 54.59 -40.69 -12.68
N THR A 24 55.71 -39.98 -12.79
CA THR A 24 57.03 -40.42 -12.28
C THR A 24 57.47 -39.51 -11.13
N ASP A 25 58.39 -39.96 -10.27
CA ASP A 25 58.89 -39.16 -9.14
C ASP A 25 59.41 -37.78 -9.57
N ARG A 26 60.05 -37.72 -10.75
CA ARG A 26 60.53 -36.47 -11.34
C ARG A 26 59.38 -35.55 -11.77
N ILE A 27 58.31 -36.10 -12.35
CA ILE A 27 57.12 -35.34 -12.74
C ILE A 27 56.38 -34.85 -11.50
N TRP A 28 56.25 -35.71 -10.48
CA TRP A 28 55.64 -35.35 -9.20
C TRP A 28 56.37 -34.19 -8.52
N THR A 29 57.71 -34.25 -8.46
CA THR A 29 58.55 -33.17 -7.90
C THR A 29 58.33 -31.82 -8.60
N ASN A 30 57.99 -31.82 -9.89
CA ASN A 30 57.71 -30.60 -10.65
C ASN A 30 56.25 -30.11 -10.53
N ILE A 31 55.31 -31.04 -10.35
CA ILE A 31 53.87 -30.74 -10.26
C ILE A 31 53.50 -30.28 -8.85
N GLN A 32 54.03 -30.92 -7.82
CA GLN A 32 53.73 -30.65 -6.41
C GLN A 32 53.78 -29.16 -6.01
N PRO A 33 54.84 -28.38 -6.33
CA PRO A 33 54.89 -26.97 -5.94
C PRO A 33 53.86 -26.09 -6.66
N LYS A 34 53.33 -26.54 -7.82
CA LYS A 34 52.25 -25.86 -8.55
C LYS A 34 50.87 -26.30 -8.06
N LEU A 35 50.75 -27.54 -7.59
CA LEU A 35 49.52 -28.13 -7.10
C LEU A 35 49.09 -27.52 -5.76
N ILE A 36 50.05 -27.31 -4.84
CA ILE A 36 49.78 -26.81 -3.48
C ILE A 36 49.04 -25.47 -3.50
N PRO A 37 49.50 -24.41 -4.21
CA PRO A 37 48.79 -23.13 -4.25
C PRO A 37 47.39 -23.22 -4.86
N LEU A 38 47.19 -24.08 -5.87
CA LEU A 38 45.88 -24.27 -6.50
C LEU A 38 44.89 -24.90 -5.51
N LEU A 39 45.33 -25.91 -4.76
CA LEU A 39 44.52 -26.58 -3.74
C LEU A 39 44.21 -25.66 -2.55
N GLU A 40 45.18 -24.86 -2.10
CA GLU A 40 44.97 -23.87 -1.04
C GLU A 40 43.96 -22.80 -1.45
N THR A 41 44.08 -22.28 -2.67
CA THR A 41 43.15 -21.28 -3.21
C THR A 41 41.75 -21.88 -3.37
N ASN A 42 41.64 -23.09 -3.93
CA ASN A 42 40.34 -23.77 -4.09
C ASN A 42 39.69 -24.06 -2.72
N ARG A 43 40.49 -24.46 -1.72
CA ARG A 43 39.99 -24.66 -0.36
C ARG A 43 39.43 -23.35 0.22
N GLN A 44 40.10 -22.22 0.03
CA GLN A 44 39.62 -20.92 0.49
C GLN A 44 38.34 -20.49 -0.21
N GLN A 45 38.29 -20.57 -1.55
CA GLN A 45 37.10 -20.25 -2.35
C GLN A 45 35.90 -21.11 -1.94
N ARG A 46 36.10 -22.42 -1.79
CA ARG A 46 35.05 -23.34 -1.33
C ARG A 46 34.54 -22.97 0.07
N LEU A 47 35.44 -22.66 1.00
CA LEU A 47 35.05 -22.27 2.35
C LEU A 47 34.25 -20.96 2.38
N GLU A 48 34.58 -20.00 1.51
CA GLU A 48 33.84 -18.75 1.38
C GLU A 48 32.43 -18.98 0.83
N VAL A 49 32.29 -19.76 -0.25
CA VAL A 49 30.97 -20.11 -0.79
C VAL A 49 30.13 -20.89 0.22
N GLU A 50 30.74 -21.83 0.94
CA GLU A 50 30.06 -22.55 2.02
C GLU A 50 29.61 -21.60 3.15
N ARG A 51 30.40 -20.58 3.48
CA ARG A 51 30.05 -19.53 4.46
C ARG A 51 28.89 -18.67 3.96
N GLU A 52 28.95 -18.17 2.73
CA GLU A 52 27.87 -17.38 2.11
C GLU A 52 26.57 -18.16 2.06
N LYS A 53 26.65 -19.45 1.70
CA LYS A 53 25.49 -20.35 1.72
C LYS A 53 24.91 -20.46 3.12
N ARG A 54 25.73 -20.72 4.14
CA ARG A 54 25.29 -20.78 5.54
C ARG A 54 24.67 -19.45 6.00
N GLN A 55 25.26 -18.31 5.60
CA GLN A 55 24.72 -16.99 5.92
C GLN A 55 23.34 -16.75 5.27
N SER A 56 23.15 -17.18 4.02
CA SER A 56 21.85 -17.10 3.32
C SER A 56 20.80 -17.99 3.97
N GLU A 57 21.18 -19.19 4.41
CA GLU A 57 20.31 -20.09 5.18
C GLU A 57 19.92 -19.49 6.52
N ARG A 58 20.87 -18.91 7.28
CA ARG A 58 20.58 -18.18 8.53
C ARG A 58 19.64 -17.01 8.32
N ARG A 59 19.81 -16.22 7.24
CA ARG A 59 18.91 -15.11 6.90
C ARG A 59 17.47 -15.58 6.70
N ARG A 60 17.30 -16.68 5.94
CA ARG A 60 15.98 -17.26 5.69
C ARG A 60 15.33 -17.76 6.98
N ALA A 61 16.10 -18.45 7.81
CA ALA A 61 15.64 -18.94 9.11
C ALA A 61 15.23 -17.80 10.05
N LEU A 62 16.05 -16.76 10.18
CA LEU A 62 15.71 -15.56 10.98
C LEU A 62 14.46 -14.87 10.46
N SER A 63 14.35 -14.66 9.14
CA SER A 63 13.15 -14.05 8.55
C SER A 63 11.89 -14.85 8.85
N LYS A 64 11.97 -16.19 8.82
CA LYS A 64 10.89 -17.09 9.19
C LYS A 64 10.52 -16.96 10.67
N LEU A 65 11.52 -16.96 11.57
CA LEU A 65 11.30 -16.82 13.01
C LEU A 65 10.63 -15.48 13.37
N PHE A 66 11.00 -14.38 12.71
CA PHE A 66 10.34 -13.08 12.89
C PHE A 66 8.88 -13.11 12.42
N LEU A 67 8.58 -13.77 11.29
CA LEU A 67 7.21 -13.94 10.81
C LEU A 67 6.36 -14.75 11.79
N GLU A 68 6.88 -15.89 12.26
CA GLU A 68 6.22 -16.73 13.27
C GLU A 68 6.00 -15.97 14.58
N MET A 69 6.99 -15.18 15.02
CA MET A 69 6.89 -14.32 16.20
C MET A 69 5.80 -13.25 16.04
N LYS A 70 5.73 -12.59 14.88
CA LYS A 70 4.69 -11.61 14.58
C LYS A 70 3.30 -12.22 14.71
N GLU A 71 3.08 -13.40 14.12
CA GLU A 71 1.78 -14.06 14.13
C GLU A 71 1.37 -14.54 15.53
N GLN A 72 2.32 -15.03 16.33
CA GLN A 72 2.05 -15.60 17.65
C GLN A 72 1.96 -14.56 18.77
N SER A 73 2.81 -13.54 18.73
CA SER A 73 2.99 -12.58 19.84
C SER A 73 2.41 -11.20 19.55
N PHE A 74 2.18 -10.86 18.28
CA PHE A 74 1.64 -9.56 17.86
C PHE A 74 0.45 -9.74 16.90
N PRO A 75 -0.63 -10.42 17.32
CA PRO A 75 -1.77 -10.67 16.46
C PRO A 75 -2.45 -9.37 16.05
N ALA A 76 -3.01 -9.37 14.85
CA ALA A 76 -3.79 -8.25 14.35
C ALA A 76 -4.96 -7.94 15.29
N LEU A 77 -5.13 -6.67 15.64
CA LEU A 77 -6.34 -6.18 16.29
C LEU A 77 -7.52 -6.32 15.31
N ARG A 78 -8.58 -7.00 15.74
CA ARG A 78 -9.76 -7.28 14.93
C ARG A 78 -11.01 -6.96 15.73
N PHE A 79 -11.93 -6.22 15.13
CA PHE A 79 -13.21 -5.84 15.74
C PHE A 79 -14.23 -5.50 14.68
N ASN A 80 -15.52 -5.50 15.03
CA ASN A 80 -16.55 -4.95 14.17
C ASN A 80 -16.85 -3.50 14.53
N ALA A 81 -16.97 -2.67 13.50
CA ALA A 81 -17.40 -1.28 13.62
C ALA A 81 -18.72 -1.08 12.86
N HIS A 82 -19.47 -0.05 13.26
CA HIS A 82 -20.64 0.37 12.50
C HIS A 82 -20.18 0.92 11.16
N ASN A 83 -20.78 0.44 10.08
CA ASN A 83 -20.43 0.91 8.75
C ASN A 83 -20.70 2.43 8.67
N PRO A 84 -19.68 3.26 8.38
CA PRO A 84 -19.81 4.72 8.39
C PRO A 84 -20.79 5.24 7.33
N VAL A 85 -21.05 4.45 6.29
CA VAL A 85 -22.04 4.76 5.23
C VAL A 85 -23.33 3.93 5.37
N ALA A 86 -23.53 3.19 6.48
CA ALA A 86 -24.72 2.34 6.70
C ALA A 86 -26.05 3.09 6.67
N ARG A 87 -26.04 4.39 7.03
CA ARG A 87 -27.23 5.25 6.91
C ARG A 87 -27.71 5.40 5.45
N LEU A 88 -26.86 5.03 4.50
CA LEU A 88 -27.04 5.26 3.07
C LEU A 88 -27.11 3.94 2.26
N SER A 89 -26.64 2.82 2.82
CA SER A 89 -26.74 1.48 2.22
C SER A 89 -27.07 0.41 3.27
N SER A 90 -28.28 -0.17 3.17
CA SER A 90 -28.86 -1.09 4.15
C SER A 90 -28.29 -2.52 4.11
N SER A 91 -27.40 -2.83 3.17
CA SER A 91 -26.93 -4.20 2.93
C SER A 91 -25.83 -4.66 3.89
N MET A 92 -25.09 -3.74 4.54
CA MET A 92 -24.03 -4.09 5.50
C MET A 92 -23.99 -3.09 6.69
N PRO A 93 -24.67 -3.38 7.81
CA PRO A 93 -24.72 -2.47 8.96
C PRO A 93 -23.40 -2.41 9.74
N THR A 94 -22.56 -3.44 9.63
CA THR A 94 -21.27 -3.54 10.31
C THR A 94 -20.18 -3.91 9.32
N ILE A 95 -18.95 -3.50 9.63
CA ILE A 95 -17.75 -3.80 8.88
C ILE A 95 -16.71 -4.43 9.80
N ARG A 96 -15.96 -5.38 9.25
CA ARG A 96 -14.83 -5.98 9.94
C ARG A 96 -13.60 -5.10 9.78
N VAL A 97 -13.06 -4.68 10.92
CA VAL A 97 -11.84 -3.88 11.00
C VAL A 97 -10.66 -4.78 11.35
N ILE A 98 -9.53 -4.54 10.67
CA ILE A 98 -8.26 -5.21 10.94
C ILE A 98 -7.18 -4.14 11.04
N HIS A 99 -6.49 -4.09 12.17
CA HIS A 99 -5.30 -3.28 12.37
C HIS A 99 -4.12 -4.18 12.70
N GLN A 100 -3.04 -3.96 11.97
CA GLN A 100 -1.76 -4.59 12.21
C GLN A 100 -0.87 -3.52 12.85
N GLU A 101 -0.37 -3.82 14.04
CA GLU A 101 0.56 -2.95 14.73
C GLU A 101 1.91 -2.94 14.00
N PRO A 102 2.73 -1.88 14.18
CA PRO A 102 4.03 -1.85 13.53
C PRO A 102 4.89 -3.00 14.03
N PHE A 103 5.61 -3.61 13.09
CA PHE A 103 6.50 -4.73 13.35
C PHE A 103 7.78 -4.56 12.52
N PRO A 104 8.97 -4.75 13.11
CA PRO A 104 10.22 -4.56 12.39
C PRO A 104 10.40 -5.69 11.37
N ASP A 105 10.83 -5.34 10.17
CA ASP A 105 11.35 -6.35 9.26
C ASP A 105 12.76 -6.80 9.69
N PHE A 106 13.29 -7.82 9.02
CA PHE A 106 14.64 -8.32 9.29
C PHE A 106 15.70 -7.21 9.15
N SER A 107 15.56 -6.34 8.15
CA SER A 107 16.48 -5.24 7.87
C SER A 107 16.57 -4.23 9.02
N HIS A 108 15.44 -3.91 9.67
CA HIS A 108 15.40 -3.06 10.85
C HIS A 108 16.01 -3.78 12.06
N ALA A 109 15.70 -5.06 12.23
CA ALA A 109 16.20 -5.88 13.33
C ALA A 109 17.72 -6.07 13.28
N LEU A 110 18.36 -6.01 12.10
CA LEU A 110 19.82 -6.06 11.95
C LEU A 110 20.57 -4.93 12.67
N ASN A 111 19.89 -3.86 13.07
CA ASN A 111 20.51 -2.82 13.93
C ASN A 111 20.67 -3.27 15.38
N TRP A 112 19.98 -4.33 15.80
CA TRP A 112 20.09 -4.86 17.15
C TRP A 112 21.31 -5.77 17.25
N PRO A 113 22.24 -5.51 18.19
CA PRO A 113 23.47 -6.30 18.32
C PRO A 113 23.21 -7.81 18.42
N LEU A 114 22.16 -8.21 19.13
CA LEU A 114 21.75 -9.60 19.27
C LEU A 114 21.41 -10.26 17.92
N ILE A 115 20.56 -9.62 17.10
CA ILE A 115 20.14 -10.17 15.81
C ILE A 115 21.28 -10.14 14.80
N LYS A 116 22.10 -9.08 14.85
CA LYS A 116 23.31 -8.96 14.05
C LYS A 116 24.29 -10.11 14.34
N ASP A 117 24.53 -10.42 15.60
CA ASP A 117 25.38 -11.55 16.01
C ASP A 117 24.86 -12.89 15.50
N LEU A 118 23.54 -13.13 15.63
CA LEU A 118 22.89 -14.35 15.12
C LEU A 118 23.04 -14.49 13.59
N TYR A 119 23.04 -13.38 12.87
CA TYR A 119 23.19 -13.36 11.42
C TYR A 119 24.65 -13.55 10.97
N GLU A 120 25.57 -12.78 11.56
CA GLU A 120 26.98 -12.69 11.15
C GLU A 120 27.84 -13.86 11.66
N THR A 121 27.50 -14.46 12.80
CA THR A 121 28.25 -15.60 13.35
C THR A 121 28.18 -16.80 12.41
N ASP A 122 29.33 -17.31 11.96
CA ASP A 122 29.41 -18.46 11.05
C ASP A 122 29.12 -19.80 11.77
N VAL A 123 27.85 -20.03 12.06
CA VAL A 123 27.28 -21.28 12.57
C VAL A 123 26.24 -21.83 11.61
N SER A 124 25.81 -23.07 11.82
CA SER A 124 24.68 -23.62 11.07
C SER A 124 23.37 -22.87 11.38
N ALA A 125 22.39 -22.94 10.48
CA ALA A 125 21.08 -22.34 10.70
C ALA A 125 20.36 -22.93 11.94
N THR A 126 20.50 -24.24 12.16
CA THR A 126 19.91 -24.93 13.32
C THR A 126 20.51 -24.47 14.65
N GLU A 127 21.83 -24.28 14.72
CA GLU A 127 22.49 -23.72 15.91
C GLU A 127 22.07 -22.27 16.16
N MET A 128 21.91 -21.47 15.10
CA MET A 128 21.40 -20.11 15.19
C MET A 128 19.95 -20.08 15.71
N GLU A 129 19.07 -20.94 15.20
CA GLU A 129 17.68 -21.06 15.65
C GLU A 129 17.58 -21.44 17.14
N ALA A 130 18.45 -22.33 17.60
CA ALA A 130 18.55 -22.70 19.01
C ALA A 130 18.96 -21.50 19.88
N LYS A 131 19.93 -20.69 19.44
CA LYS A 131 20.31 -19.45 20.12
C LYS A 131 19.18 -18.41 20.09
N PHE A 132 18.52 -18.21 18.96
CA PHE A 132 17.37 -17.32 18.88
C PHE A 132 16.28 -17.71 19.88
N SER A 133 16.01 -19.01 20.01
CA SER A 133 15.04 -19.53 20.97
C SER A 133 15.42 -19.24 22.43
N GLN A 134 16.72 -19.29 22.76
CA GLN A 134 17.22 -18.92 24.09
C GLN A 134 17.04 -17.43 24.39
N HIS A 135 17.13 -16.57 23.38
CA HIS A 135 16.98 -15.12 23.49
C HIS A 135 15.59 -14.62 23.07
N ARG A 136 14.60 -15.50 22.94
CA ARG A 136 13.28 -15.14 22.38
C ARG A 136 12.61 -14.00 23.15
N ASP A 137 12.65 -14.04 24.47
CA ASP A 137 12.04 -13.00 25.33
C ASP A 137 12.76 -11.65 25.19
N GLU A 138 14.07 -11.67 25.00
CA GLU A 138 14.88 -10.47 24.75
C GLU A 138 14.52 -9.85 23.39
N VAL A 139 14.36 -10.67 22.35
CA VAL A 139 13.89 -10.21 21.03
C VAL A 139 12.48 -9.65 21.11
N LEU A 140 11.57 -10.28 21.87
CA LEU A 140 10.22 -9.76 22.10
C LEU A 140 10.26 -8.38 22.77
N ALA A 141 11.10 -8.20 23.78
CA ALA A 141 11.28 -6.92 24.45
C ALA A 141 11.79 -5.84 23.48
N LEU A 142 12.77 -6.16 22.63
CA LEU A 142 13.29 -5.25 21.60
C LEU A 142 12.19 -4.83 20.60
N VAL A 143 11.35 -5.77 20.16
CA VAL A 143 10.21 -5.48 19.27
C VAL A 143 9.21 -4.56 19.97
N THR A 144 8.87 -4.84 21.24
CA THR A 144 7.94 -4.02 22.03
C THR A 144 8.48 -2.60 22.24
N GLU A 145 9.77 -2.46 22.56
CA GLU A 145 10.42 -1.15 22.71
C GLU A 145 10.41 -0.37 21.39
N TRP A 146 10.82 -1.01 20.30
CA TRP A 146 10.85 -0.40 18.97
C TRP A 146 9.45 0.09 18.54
N LYS A 147 8.40 -0.72 18.77
CA LYS A 147 7.01 -0.32 18.55
C LYS A 147 6.65 0.90 19.40
N GLY A 148 6.98 0.86 20.69
CA GLY A 148 6.69 1.93 21.63
C GLY A 148 7.35 3.25 21.24
N GLN A 149 8.58 3.21 20.72
CA GLN A 149 9.29 4.40 20.20
C GLN A 149 8.54 5.04 19.01
N ILE A 150 8.11 4.24 18.04
CA ILE A 150 7.34 4.72 16.87
C ILE A 150 6.05 5.40 17.33
N GLN A 151 5.28 4.74 18.20
CA GLN A 151 4.01 5.26 18.69
C GLN A 151 4.22 6.55 19.48
N SER A 152 5.23 6.59 20.36
CA SER A 152 5.53 7.75 21.20
C SER A 152 5.93 8.97 20.37
N GLN A 153 6.71 8.78 19.31
CA GLN A 153 7.12 9.88 18.42
C GLN A 153 5.93 10.47 17.65
N LEU A 154 5.01 9.65 17.14
CA LEU A 154 3.84 10.17 16.43
C LEU A 154 2.83 10.81 17.38
N VAL A 155 2.68 10.28 18.60
CA VAL A 155 1.81 10.87 19.62
C VAL A 155 2.38 12.17 20.16
N SER A 156 3.71 12.30 20.30
CA SER A 156 4.31 13.57 20.73
C SER A 156 4.08 14.68 19.71
N LEU A 157 4.10 14.37 18.41
CA LEU A 157 3.73 15.33 17.35
C LEU A 157 2.27 15.80 17.50
N LEU A 158 1.34 14.89 17.80
CA LEU A 158 -0.06 15.25 18.05
C LEU A 158 -0.21 16.11 19.31
N ARG A 159 0.34 15.66 20.44
CA ARG A 159 0.20 16.35 21.74
C ARG A 159 0.80 17.75 21.70
N THR A 160 2.02 17.89 21.17
CA THR A 160 2.69 19.20 21.07
C THR A 160 1.83 20.19 20.28
N ALA A 161 1.27 19.75 19.15
CA ALA A 161 0.49 20.63 18.30
C ALA A 161 -0.92 20.95 18.86
N LEU A 162 -1.47 20.07 19.69
CA LEU A 162 -2.74 20.26 20.39
C LEU A 162 -2.61 21.18 21.59
N ASP A 163 -1.51 21.04 22.35
CA ASP A 163 -1.18 21.94 23.46
C ASP A 163 -1.04 23.38 22.97
N ASP A 164 -0.41 23.59 21.79
CA ASP A 164 -0.30 24.90 21.13
C ASP A 164 -1.67 25.50 20.75
N LYS A 165 -2.71 24.67 20.58
CA LYS A 165 -4.06 25.07 20.21
C LYS A 165 -5.06 25.11 21.39
N ASP A 166 -4.63 24.80 22.61
CA ASP A 166 -5.51 24.63 23.79
C ASP A 166 -6.67 23.64 23.51
N GLU A 167 -6.37 22.58 22.74
CA GLU A 167 -7.36 21.61 22.28
C GLU A 167 -7.07 20.22 22.86
N THR A 168 -8.02 19.63 23.58
CA THR A 168 -7.88 18.26 24.09
C THR A 168 -8.55 17.23 23.19
N LEU A 169 -7.77 16.41 22.49
CA LEU A 169 -8.28 15.18 21.88
C LEU A 169 -8.48 14.09 22.92
N ARG A 170 -9.66 13.46 22.88
CA ARG A 170 -9.98 12.33 23.75
C ARG A 170 -9.50 11.02 23.10
N PRO A 171 -8.84 10.12 23.85
CA PRO A 171 -8.44 8.80 23.37
C PRO A 171 -9.65 7.85 23.30
N THR A 172 -10.70 8.25 22.60
CA THR A 172 -11.96 7.54 22.51
C THR A 172 -12.20 7.09 21.07
N ILE A 173 -12.56 5.82 20.91
CA ILE A 173 -12.95 5.23 19.64
C ILE A 173 -14.30 4.54 19.86
N SER A 174 -15.27 4.87 19.01
CA SER A 174 -16.56 4.21 18.98
C SER A 174 -16.44 2.86 18.27
N ILE A 175 -16.88 1.79 18.92
CA ILE A 175 -16.97 0.44 18.34
C ILE A 175 -18.41 -0.04 18.34
N SER A 176 -18.73 -1.06 17.52
CA SER A 176 -19.98 -1.80 17.70
C SER A 176 -19.95 -2.49 19.07
N ASN A 177 -21.10 -2.62 19.73
CA ASN A 177 -21.22 -3.19 21.10
C ASN A 177 -20.76 -4.66 21.15
N GLU A 178 -19.44 -4.88 21.09
CA GLU A 178 -18.79 -6.17 21.18
C GLU A 178 -18.27 -6.37 22.60
N GLU A 179 -18.73 -7.44 23.25
CA GLU A 179 -18.24 -7.88 24.56
C GLU A 179 -17.44 -9.19 24.38
N PRO A 180 -16.18 -9.26 24.84
CA PRO A 180 -15.41 -8.20 25.50
C PRO A 180 -14.90 -7.12 24.53
N ASN A 181 -14.77 -5.87 25.02
CA ASN A 181 -14.28 -4.74 24.23
C ASN A 181 -12.86 -5.02 23.66
N PRO A 182 -12.69 -5.12 22.33
CA PRO A 182 -11.41 -5.43 21.70
C PRO A 182 -10.35 -4.33 21.88
N LEU A 183 -10.76 -3.12 22.25
CA LEU A 183 -9.88 -1.97 22.51
C LEU A 183 -9.54 -1.81 23.99
N ALA A 184 -10.00 -2.69 24.89
CA ALA A 184 -9.76 -2.56 26.33
C ALA A 184 -8.26 -2.57 26.69
N ASN A 185 -7.47 -3.36 25.97
CA ASN A 185 -6.03 -3.50 26.19
C ASN A 185 -5.18 -2.56 25.31
N VAL A 186 -5.83 -1.72 24.49
CA VAL A 186 -5.14 -0.77 23.61
C VAL A 186 -4.83 0.49 24.43
N SER A 187 -3.58 0.96 24.37
CA SER A 187 -3.16 2.18 25.08
C SER A 187 -3.88 3.41 24.55
N ASP A 188 -4.06 4.41 25.41
CA ASP A 188 -4.70 5.67 25.01
C ASP A 188 -3.91 6.40 23.91
N ASP A 189 -2.59 6.30 23.94
CA ASP A 189 -1.67 6.78 22.90
C ASP A 189 -1.98 6.12 21.54
N THR A 190 -2.19 4.80 21.53
CA THR A 190 -2.61 4.10 20.31
C THR A 190 -4.01 4.51 19.89
N LYS A 191 -4.95 4.67 20.82
CA LYS A 191 -6.31 5.15 20.49
C LYS A 191 -6.28 6.53 19.85
N LEU A 192 -5.42 7.45 20.32
CA LEU A 192 -5.24 8.76 19.71
C LEU A 192 -4.77 8.64 18.26
N LEU A 193 -3.75 7.82 17.98
CA LEU A 193 -3.26 7.58 16.62
C LEU A 193 -4.32 6.93 15.72
N LEU A 194 -5.23 6.15 16.30
CA LEU A 194 -6.28 5.45 15.59
C LEU A 194 -7.53 6.30 15.28
N ARG A 195 -7.66 7.53 15.80
CA ARG A 195 -8.80 8.41 15.49
C ARG A 195 -8.82 8.81 14.00
N ALA A 196 -10.02 8.98 13.44
CA ALA A 196 -10.21 9.39 12.05
C ALA A 196 -9.77 10.84 11.76
N ASP A 197 -9.69 11.68 12.79
CA ASP A 197 -9.22 13.07 12.72
C ASP A 197 -7.74 13.24 13.08
N SER A 198 -7.03 12.19 13.49
CA SER A 198 -5.58 12.22 13.72
C SER A 198 -4.83 12.10 12.39
N LEU A 199 -4.62 13.24 11.73
CA LEU A 199 -4.03 13.32 10.40
C LEU A 199 -2.68 14.03 10.39
N PHE A 200 -1.78 13.51 9.56
CA PHE A 200 -0.43 14.01 9.37
C PHE A 200 -0.19 14.36 7.89
N HIS A 201 0.92 15.01 7.60
CA HIS A 201 1.42 15.13 6.23
C HIS A 201 2.95 15.03 6.21
N ASN A 202 3.48 14.69 5.04
CA ASN A 202 4.92 14.78 4.77
C ASN A 202 5.18 16.05 3.94
N PRO A 203 6.02 17.00 4.41
CA PRO A 203 6.37 18.20 3.65
C PRO A 203 7.49 17.96 2.63
N THR A 204 8.09 16.76 2.57
CA THR A 204 9.22 16.46 1.68
C THR A 204 8.76 16.40 0.22
N PRO A 205 9.47 17.05 -0.73
CA PRO A 205 9.22 16.91 -2.16
C PRO A 205 9.23 15.44 -2.62
N PRO A 206 8.45 15.06 -3.64
CA PRO A 206 7.93 15.89 -4.72
C PRO A 206 6.48 16.38 -4.55
N MET A 207 5.86 16.23 -3.38
CA MET A 207 4.43 16.56 -3.22
C MET A 207 4.22 18.07 -3.16
N VAL A 208 3.86 18.68 -4.30
CA VAL A 208 3.44 20.10 -4.40
C VAL A 208 2.20 20.38 -3.54
N VAL A 209 1.43 19.34 -3.23
CA VAL A 209 0.19 19.41 -2.45
C VAL A 209 0.33 18.58 -1.17
N LYS A 210 0.09 19.19 -0.01
CA LYS A 210 0.00 18.48 1.27
C LYS A 210 -1.11 17.43 1.18
N GLN A 211 -0.79 16.16 1.43
CA GLN A 211 -1.76 15.08 1.50
C GLN A 211 -1.92 14.57 2.94
N PRO A 212 -3.17 14.32 3.39
CA PRO A 212 -3.44 13.76 4.70
C PRO A 212 -3.03 12.29 4.75
N LEU A 213 -2.36 11.94 5.83
CA LEU A 213 -1.88 10.60 6.14
C LEU A 213 -2.43 10.17 7.49
N THR A 214 -3.10 9.03 7.51
CA THR A 214 -3.47 8.33 8.75
C THR A 214 -2.26 7.59 9.32
N TYR A 215 -2.31 7.22 10.61
CA TYR A 215 -1.25 6.42 11.23
C TYR A 215 -0.90 5.16 10.43
N GLY A 216 -1.90 4.39 9.99
CA GLY A 216 -1.69 3.19 9.19
C GLY A 216 -1.09 3.47 7.81
N SER A 217 -1.39 4.62 7.22
CA SER A 217 -0.78 5.04 5.94
C SER A 217 0.69 5.42 6.12
N ILE A 218 1.07 6.03 7.26
CA ILE A 218 2.49 6.25 7.61
C ILE A 218 3.22 4.92 7.79
N LEU A 219 2.65 3.98 8.54
CA LEU A 219 3.27 2.67 8.75
C LEU A 219 3.50 1.93 7.43
N SER A 220 2.52 1.97 6.52
CA SER A 220 2.62 1.35 5.20
C SER A 220 3.66 2.04 4.32
N TRP A 221 3.73 3.38 4.36
CA TRP A 221 4.66 4.15 3.52
C TRP A 221 6.12 4.00 3.97
N LYS A 222 6.37 3.84 5.28
CA LYS A 222 7.71 3.63 5.84
C LYS A 222 8.08 2.14 6.00
N ASP A 223 7.33 1.21 5.39
CA ASP A 223 7.57 -0.24 5.47
C ASP A 223 7.66 -0.81 6.91
N LEU A 224 6.92 -0.21 7.85
CA LEU A 224 6.96 -0.55 9.28
C LEU A 224 5.99 -1.65 9.68
N MET A 225 5.46 -2.38 8.70
CA MET A 225 4.47 -3.43 8.88
C MET A 225 5.09 -4.83 8.87
N GLY A 226 6.42 -4.92 8.81
CA GLY A 226 7.18 -6.16 8.69
C GLY A 226 7.06 -6.80 7.31
N SER A 227 8.13 -7.44 6.86
CA SER A 227 8.13 -8.16 5.58
C SER A 227 7.34 -9.46 5.67
N ARG A 228 6.63 -9.81 4.58
CA ARG A 228 6.08 -11.16 4.37
C ARG A 228 7.05 -12.08 3.64
N SER A 229 8.21 -11.58 3.25
CA SER A 229 9.21 -12.32 2.49
C SER A 229 10.14 -13.11 3.42
N LEU A 230 10.40 -14.36 3.05
CA LEU A 230 11.47 -15.16 3.65
C LEU A 230 12.87 -14.73 3.20
N TYR A 231 12.95 -13.80 2.25
CA TYR A 231 14.17 -13.21 1.71
C TYR A 231 14.26 -11.74 2.13
N GLY A 232 14.32 -11.49 3.44
CA GLY A 232 14.58 -10.14 3.96
C GLY A 232 15.89 -9.55 3.41
N SER A 233 15.97 -8.23 3.30
CA SER A 233 17.21 -7.56 2.90
C SER A 233 18.32 -7.87 3.90
N SER A 234 19.53 -8.18 3.41
CA SER A 234 20.72 -8.33 4.25
C SER A 234 21.37 -6.99 4.60
N ILE A 235 20.81 -5.88 4.13
CA ILE A 235 21.30 -4.53 4.40
C ILE A 235 20.49 -3.97 5.56
N ALA A 236 21.20 -3.57 6.63
CA ALA A 236 20.57 -2.91 7.76
C ALA A 236 19.92 -1.59 7.31
N GLN A 237 18.64 -1.42 7.63
CA GLN A 237 17.93 -0.17 7.37
C GLN A 237 18.21 0.83 8.49
N THR A 238 18.22 2.12 8.19
CA THR A 238 18.28 3.13 9.25
C THR A 238 17.05 3.04 10.16
N PRO A 239 17.18 3.33 11.46
CA PRO A 239 16.03 3.40 12.36
C PRO A 239 14.92 4.29 11.78
N PRO A 240 13.63 3.96 12.00
CA PRO A 240 12.52 4.76 11.49
C PRO A 240 12.63 6.21 11.95
N ASN A 241 12.72 7.14 11.00
CA ASN A 241 12.74 8.58 11.27
C ASN A 241 11.40 9.21 10.87
N PHE A 242 10.84 10.04 11.76
CA PHE A 242 9.59 10.78 11.56
C PHE A 242 9.78 12.31 11.60
N ASP A 243 11.01 12.83 11.54
CA ASP A 243 11.31 14.27 11.47
C ASP A 243 10.63 14.96 10.28
N ASN A 244 10.37 14.20 9.22
CA ASN A 244 9.65 14.66 8.04
C ASN A 244 8.14 14.43 8.10
N ILE A 245 7.60 14.06 9.25
CA ILE A 245 6.17 13.95 9.47
C ILE A 245 5.74 15.10 10.36
N GLN A 246 4.67 15.79 9.94
CA GLN A 246 4.08 16.89 10.69
C GLN A 246 2.59 16.63 10.88
N TRP A 247 2.05 17.15 11.98
CA TRP A 247 0.60 17.16 12.18
C TRP A 247 -0.08 18.08 11.17
N TYR A 248 -1.20 17.61 10.60
CA TYR A 248 -1.93 18.34 9.57
C TYR A 248 -3.16 19.03 10.16
N ALA A 249 -2.94 20.19 10.79
CA ALA A 249 -3.96 20.99 11.46
C ALA A 249 -5.23 21.25 10.61
N GLU A 250 -5.06 21.63 9.35
CA GLU A 250 -6.17 21.99 8.46
C GLU A 250 -7.02 20.75 8.10
N ALA A 251 -6.36 19.61 7.89
CA ALA A 251 -7.04 18.34 7.63
C ALA A 251 -7.72 17.80 8.90
N HIS A 252 -7.12 18.01 10.08
CA HIS A 252 -7.72 17.66 11.37
C HIS A 252 -9.07 18.37 11.57
N GLU A 253 -9.12 19.69 11.38
CA GLU A 253 -10.36 20.48 11.51
C GLU A 253 -11.45 20.01 10.54
N VAL A 254 -11.09 19.83 9.26
CA VAL A 254 -12.00 19.33 8.23
C VAL A 254 -12.52 17.93 8.56
N ALA A 255 -11.64 17.04 9.01
CA ALA A 255 -12.04 15.70 9.42
C ALA A 255 -13.04 15.75 10.59
N ARG A 256 -12.84 16.62 11.58
CA ARG A 256 -13.78 16.80 12.69
C ARG A 256 -15.15 17.29 12.22
N GLU A 257 -15.20 18.23 11.28
CA GLU A 257 -16.45 18.72 10.70
C GLU A 257 -17.21 17.59 9.98
N ILE A 258 -16.52 16.82 9.13
CA ILE A 258 -17.12 15.68 8.41
C ILE A 258 -17.61 14.60 9.38
N LEU A 259 -16.82 14.26 10.40
CA LEU A 259 -17.18 13.27 11.41
C LEU A 259 -18.38 13.71 12.26
N ALA A 260 -18.48 15.02 12.56
CA ALA A 260 -19.62 15.58 13.27
C ALA A 260 -20.90 15.50 12.42
N ASP A 261 -20.84 15.82 11.13
CA ASP A 261 -21.95 15.69 10.17
C ASP A 261 -22.45 14.24 10.04
N LEU A 262 -21.52 13.27 10.05
CA LEU A 262 -21.84 11.84 10.12
C LEU A 262 -22.46 11.39 11.47
N GLY A 263 -22.39 12.22 12.51
CA GLY A 263 -22.76 11.84 13.87
C GLY A 263 -21.78 10.85 14.52
N LYS A 264 -20.51 10.84 14.07
CA LYS A 264 -19.45 9.91 14.49
C LYS A 264 -18.15 10.65 14.89
N PRO A 265 -18.19 11.56 15.88
CA PRO A 265 -17.04 12.40 16.25
C PRO A 265 -15.83 11.63 16.79
N ASP A 266 -16.04 10.40 17.28
CA ASP A 266 -15.00 9.52 17.83
C ASP A 266 -14.79 8.27 16.98
N ALA A 267 -14.97 8.38 15.66
CA ALA A 267 -14.67 7.29 14.73
C ALA A 267 -13.17 6.99 14.66
N SER A 268 -12.83 5.72 14.41
CA SER A 268 -11.46 5.36 14.05
C SER A 268 -11.22 5.54 12.55
N TYR A 269 -10.02 5.96 12.13
CA TYR A 269 -9.68 5.95 10.70
C TYR A 269 -9.75 4.53 10.11
N LEU A 270 -9.61 3.49 10.95
CA LEU A 270 -9.70 2.10 10.52
C LEU A 270 -11.12 1.77 10.02
N GLU A 271 -12.16 2.28 10.67
CA GLU A 271 -13.54 2.08 10.22
C GLU A 271 -13.79 2.81 8.91
N MET A 272 -13.20 3.99 8.74
CA MET A 272 -13.28 4.78 7.51
C MET A 272 -12.49 4.13 6.36
N LYS A 273 -11.34 3.51 6.65
CA LYS A 273 -10.51 2.84 5.65
C LYS A 273 -11.08 1.50 5.22
N SER A 274 -11.74 0.77 6.12
CA SER A 274 -12.33 -0.55 5.84
C SER A 274 -13.43 -0.52 4.77
N VAL A 275 -14.13 0.60 4.59
CA VAL A 275 -15.13 0.74 3.51
C VAL A 275 -14.51 1.13 2.16
N GLY A 276 -13.23 1.45 2.11
CA GLY A 276 -12.51 1.76 0.87
C GLY A 276 -12.96 3.07 0.21
N SER A 277 -12.90 3.10 -1.12
CA SER A 277 -13.24 4.28 -1.93
C SER A 277 -14.74 4.38 -2.19
N VAL A 278 -15.52 4.67 -1.16
CA VAL A 278 -16.99 4.78 -1.24
C VAL A 278 -17.52 6.18 -0.93
N PHE A 279 -16.68 7.06 -0.39
CA PHE A 279 -17.10 8.40 0.00
C PHE A 279 -17.22 9.30 -1.23
N VAL A 280 -18.34 10.01 -1.34
CA VAL A 280 -18.59 11.03 -2.37
C VAL A 280 -19.00 12.32 -1.68
N CYS A 281 -18.64 13.47 -2.26
CA CYS A 281 -19.02 14.76 -1.71
C CYS A 281 -20.54 14.96 -1.86
N GLY A 282 -21.25 15.18 -0.76
CA GLY A 282 -22.67 15.50 -0.77
C GLY A 282 -22.97 16.94 -1.22
N ARG A 283 -21.95 17.81 -1.18
CA ARG A 283 -22.10 19.25 -1.41
C ARG A 283 -21.87 19.70 -2.85
N CYS A 284 -20.83 19.16 -3.50
CA CYS A 284 -20.48 19.55 -4.87
C CYS A 284 -21.07 18.58 -5.91
N HIS A 285 -20.88 18.90 -7.18
CA HIS A 285 -21.32 18.07 -8.31
C HIS A 285 -20.37 16.92 -8.64
N GLU A 286 -19.24 16.82 -7.94
CA GLU A 286 -18.27 15.76 -8.19
C GLU A 286 -18.81 14.41 -7.72
N ILE A 287 -18.71 13.41 -8.60
CA ILE A 287 -19.19 12.04 -8.38
C ILE A 287 -18.07 11.05 -8.10
N SER A 288 -16.82 11.50 -8.07
CA SER A 288 -15.67 10.62 -7.84
C SER A 288 -15.76 10.00 -6.45
N SER A 289 -15.73 8.67 -6.38
CA SER A 289 -15.57 8.00 -5.11
C SER A 289 -14.14 8.17 -4.59
N ARG A 290 -14.01 8.39 -3.28
CA ARG A 290 -12.75 8.74 -2.61
C ARG A 290 -12.55 7.86 -1.39
N THR A 291 -11.29 7.62 -1.04
CA THR A 291 -10.91 7.10 0.29
C THR A 291 -11.15 8.18 1.35
N TRP A 292 -11.06 7.81 2.63
CA TRP A 292 -11.13 8.77 3.73
C TRP A 292 -10.12 9.90 3.59
N GLU A 293 -8.83 9.58 3.38
CA GLU A 293 -7.79 10.59 3.21
C GLU A 293 -8.07 11.51 2.00
N ALA A 294 -8.50 10.95 0.88
CA ALA A 294 -8.84 11.74 -0.32
C ALA A 294 -10.08 12.61 -0.13
N MET A 295 -11.07 12.17 0.66
CA MET A 295 -12.25 12.96 0.98
C MET A 295 -11.92 14.13 1.91
N VAL A 296 -11.07 13.92 2.92
CA VAL A 296 -10.60 15.03 3.76
C VAL A 296 -9.80 16.02 2.92
N GLN A 297 -8.91 15.53 2.05
CA GLN A 297 -8.13 16.37 1.16
C GLN A 297 -9.01 17.24 0.25
N HIS A 298 -10.06 16.66 -0.33
CA HIS A 298 -11.04 17.38 -1.15
C HIS A 298 -11.57 18.63 -0.45
N TYR A 299 -12.01 18.48 0.80
CA TYR A 299 -12.53 19.61 1.59
C TYR A 299 -11.44 20.62 1.97
N VAL A 300 -10.23 20.16 2.30
CA VAL A 300 -9.09 21.06 2.59
C VAL A 300 -8.75 21.91 1.37
N GLU A 301 -8.70 21.31 0.18
CA GLU A 301 -8.42 22.02 -1.08
C GLU A 301 -9.49 23.07 -1.37
N HIS A 302 -10.77 22.72 -1.24
CA HIS A 302 -11.85 23.68 -1.44
C HIS A 302 -11.83 24.83 -0.42
N LYS A 303 -11.50 24.57 0.85
CA LYS A 303 -11.33 25.60 1.88
C LYS A 303 -10.18 26.55 1.52
N ARG A 304 -9.06 26.03 0.99
CA ARG A 304 -7.93 26.82 0.51
C ARG A 304 -8.26 27.66 -0.71
N ILE A 305 -8.88 27.07 -1.73
CA ILE A 305 -9.33 27.77 -2.94
C ILE A 305 -10.26 28.91 -2.55
N TYR A 306 -11.23 28.65 -1.68
CA TYR A 306 -12.13 29.69 -1.19
C TYR A 306 -11.36 30.83 -0.51
N ALA A 307 -10.45 30.53 0.40
CA ALA A 307 -9.63 31.54 1.08
C ALA A 307 -8.77 32.35 0.10
N GLU A 308 -8.25 31.74 -0.97
CA GLU A 308 -7.51 32.44 -2.02
C GLU A 308 -8.40 33.39 -2.83
N LEU A 309 -9.61 32.96 -3.17
CA LEU A 309 -10.59 33.77 -3.91
C LEU A 309 -11.11 34.97 -3.11
N GLN A 310 -11.07 34.91 -1.77
CA GLN A 310 -11.46 36.01 -0.88
C GLN A 310 -10.34 37.04 -0.64
N LYS A 311 -9.10 36.81 -1.12
CA LYS A 311 -8.02 37.79 -0.98
C LYS A 311 -8.25 38.99 -1.90
N ASP A 312 -7.95 40.19 -1.39
CA ASP A 312 -8.00 41.44 -2.17
C ASP A 312 -7.17 41.33 -3.45
N GLY A 313 -7.76 41.69 -4.59
CA GLY A 313 -7.14 41.56 -5.91
C GLY A 313 -7.39 40.21 -6.61
N SER A 314 -8.34 39.40 -6.11
CA SER A 314 -8.78 38.23 -6.86
C SER A 314 -9.56 38.65 -8.13
N PRO A 315 -9.51 37.87 -9.22
CA PRO A 315 -10.23 38.18 -10.45
C PRO A 315 -11.74 38.37 -10.23
N LEU A 316 -12.29 37.75 -9.19
CA LEU A 316 -13.71 37.82 -8.85
C LEU A 316 -14.09 39.18 -8.26
N SER A 317 -13.21 39.80 -7.47
CA SER A 317 -13.42 41.14 -6.92
C SER A 317 -13.42 42.21 -8.02
N GLU A 318 -12.66 42.01 -9.09
CA GLU A 318 -12.65 42.92 -10.25
C GLU A 318 -13.93 42.84 -11.09
N HIS A 319 -14.65 41.70 -11.04
CA HIS A 319 -15.84 41.43 -11.85
C HIS A 319 -17.14 41.38 -11.03
N GLU A 320 -17.13 41.80 -9.75
CA GLU A 320 -18.28 41.73 -8.83
C GLU A 320 -18.90 40.32 -8.68
N ILE A 321 -18.13 39.25 -8.94
CA ILE A 321 -18.63 37.87 -8.85
C ILE A 321 -18.53 37.39 -7.40
N THR A 322 -19.68 37.07 -6.80
CA THR A 322 -19.71 36.47 -5.45
C THR A 322 -19.62 34.94 -5.55
N TYR A 323 -18.45 34.38 -5.24
CA TYR A 323 -18.28 32.94 -5.10
C TYR A 323 -18.78 32.47 -3.72
N ARG A 324 -19.78 31.59 -3.68
CA ARG A 324 -20.27 30.96 -2.44
C ARG A 324 -19.52 29.66 -2.17
N ASN A 325 -19.05 29.48 -0.94
CA ASN A 325 -18.41 28.25 -0.52
C ASN A 325 -19.44 27.13 -0.32
N VAL A 326 -19.65 26.30 -1.35
CA VAL A 326 -20.58 25.15 -1.28
C VAL A 326 -20.17 24.10 -0.24
N HIS A 327 -18.92 24.12 0.21
CA HIS A 327 -18.37 23.20 1.20
C HIS A 327 -18.42 23.76 2.63
N ASP A 328 -18.96 24.96 2.84
CA ASP A 328 -19.13 25.53 4.18
C ASP A 328 -20.28 24.83 4.92
N PRO A 329 -20.00 24.13 6.04
CA PRO A 329 -21.02 23.42 6.81
C PRO A 329 -22.06 24.36 7.44
N GLN A 330 -21.78 25.66 7.59
CA GLN A 330 -22.73 26.63 8.14
C GLN A 330 -23.71 27.18 7.10
N LEU A 331 -23.30 27.25 5.82
CA LEU A 331 -24.13 27.81 4.75
C LEU A 331 -25.11 26.81 4.16
N PHE A 332 -24.73 25.54 4.15
CA PHE A 332 -25.56 24.46 3.65
C PHE A 332 -25.78 23.51 4.80
N THR A 333 -26.89 23.60 5.53
CA THR A 333 -27.20 22.65 6.63
C THR A 333 -28.17 21.54 6.20
N ASP A 334 -28.69 21.63 4.98
CA ASP A 334 -29.75 20.79 4.41
C ASP A 334 -29.23 19.56 3.65
N ARG A 335 -27.95 19.56 3.26
CA ARG A 335 -27.29 18.43 2.60
C ARG A 335 -26.25 17.82 3.54
N PRO A 336 -25.89 16.54 3.39
CA PRO A 336 -24.75 15.99 4.11
C PRO A 336 -23.44 16.47 3.49
N MET A 337 -22.36 16.52 4.27
CA MET A 337 -21.01 16.75 3.75
C MET A 337 -20.57 15.56 2.87
N ILE A 338 -20.81 14.33 3.32
CA ILE A 338 -20.47 13.14 2.54
C ILE A 338 -21.68 12.25 2.30
N THR A 339 -21.71 11.62 1.14
CA THR A 339 -22.71 10.64 0.72
C THR A 339 -22.02 9.42 0.08
N ASP A 340 -22.75 8.35 -0.21
CA ASP A 340 -22.24 7.24 -1.00
C ASP A 340 -22.51 7.45 -2.50
N PHE A 341 -21.78 6.71 -3.31
CA PHE A 341 -21.88 6.77 -4.77
C PHE A 341 -23.28 6.44 -5.29
N ALA A 342 -23.96 5.43 -4.76
CA ALA A 342 -25.28 5.01 -5.25
C ALA A 342 -26.34 6.08 -4.98
N THR A 343 -26.33 6.69 -3.78
CA THR A 343 -27.22 7.82 -3.48
C THR A 343 -26.93 9.02 -4.37
N LYS A 344 -25.65 9.34 -4.60
CA LYS A 344 -25.27 10.46 -5.48
C LYS A 344 -25.71 10.23 -6.92
N THR A 345 -25.56 9.01 -7.43
CA THR A 345 -26.01 8.67 -8.78
C THR A 345 -27.53 8.71 -8.89
N LEU A 346 -28.28 8.26 -7.89
CA LEU A 346 -29.74 8.35 -7.90
C LEU A 346 -30.22 9.81 -7.87
N GLU A 347 -29.60 10.66 -7.04
CA GLU A 347 -29.86 12.10 -7.06
C GLU A 347 -29.57 12.69 -8.44
N ASN A 348 -28.44 12.32 -9.06
CA ASN A 348 -28.00 12.77 -10.38
C ASN A 348 -28.83 12.23 -11.55
N GLU A 349 -29.32 10.99 -11.49
CA GLU A 349 -30.20 10.38 -12.50
C GLU A 349 -31.60 10.98 -12.43
N SER A 350 -32.10 11.23 -11.22
CA SER A 350 -33.30 12.06 -10.99
C SER A 350 -33.11 13.49 -11.51
N SER A 351 -31.87 13.91 -11.73
CA SER A 351 -31.46 15.23 -12.21
C SER A 351 -30.75 15.20 -13.58
N LEU A 352 -30.96 14.18 -14.42
CA LEU A 352 -30.44 14.12 -15.80
C LEU A 352 -31.03 15.22 -16.72
N GLY A 353 -31.96 16.05 -16.23
CA GLY A 353 -32.36 17.33 -16.84
C GLY A 353 -32.07 18.58 -15.99
N VAL A 354 -31.35 18.45 -14.88
CA VAL A 354 -31.36 19.42 -13.77
C VAL A 354 -29.94 19.87 -13.36
N GLY A 355 -28.84 19.29 -13.83
CA GLY A 355 -27.49 19.83 -13.51
C GLY A 355 -27.33 21.34 -13.83
N ARG A 356 -27.86 21.77 -14.98
CA ARG A 356 -28.01 23.20 -15.33
C ARG A 356 -29.02 23.92 -14.44
N SER A 357 -30.16 23.27 -14.15
CA SER A 357 -31.28 23.84 -13.40
C SER A 357 -31.05 23.97 -11.89
N GLN A 358 -30.17 23.16 -11.28
CA GLN A 358 -29.77 23.22 -9.88
C GLN A 358 -28.72 24.29 -9.63
N LEU A 359 -27.73 24.46 -10.52
CA LEU A 359 -26.83 25.62 -10.51
C LEU A 359 -27.63 26.91 -10.70
N CYS A 360 -28.58 26.91 -11.64
CA CYS A 360 -29.54 27.99 -11.85
C CYS A 360 -30.38 28.29 -10.60
N LYS A 361 -30.91 27.28 -9.90
CA LYS A 361 -31.67 27.48 -8.65
C LYS A 361 -30.81 27.94 -7.48
N LEU A 362 -29.59 27.42 -7.35
CA LEU A 362 -28.66 27.75 -6.27
C LEU A 362 -28.14 29.20 -6.39
N HIS A 363 -27.98 29.67 -7.62
CA HIS A 363 -27.49 31.01 -7.95
C HIS A 363 -28.59 31.97 -8.44
N GLU A 364 -29.86 31.56 -8.36
CA GLU A 364 -31.04 32.33 -8.82
C GLU A 364 -30.99 32.76 -10.32
N ILE A 365 -30.21 32.05 -11.14
CA ILE A 365 -30.08 32.30 -12.57
C ILE A 365 -31.22 31.60 -13.30
N THR A 366 -32.11 32.36 -13.94
CA THR A 366 -33.26 31.80 -14.66
C THR A 366 -32.89 31.25 -16.04
N GLU A 367 -31.90 31.85 -16.70
CA GLU A 367 -31.36 31.43 -17.99
C GLU A 367 -29.84 31.67 -18.02
N PRO A 368 -29.00 30.63 -18.02
CA PRO A 368 -27.57 30.84 -17.95
C PRO A 368 -27.00 31.06 -19.36
N LYS A 369 -26.22 32.11 -19.49
CA LYS A 369 -25.51 32.51 -20.71
C LYS A 369 -24.02 32.19 -20.61
N VAL A 370 -23.47 31.65 -21.70
CA VAL A 370 -22.02 31.45 -21.88
C VAL A 370 -21.34 32.83 -21.85
N ASP A 371 -20.19 32.92 -21.17
CA ASP A 371 -19.39 34.13 -20.94
C ASP A 371 -19.95 35.17 -19.94
N GLU A 372 -21.20 35.03 -19.49
CA GLU A 372 -21.75 35.79 -18.34
C GLU A 372 -21.82 34.94 -17.06
N HIS A 373 -22.17 33.65 -17.17
CA HIS A 373 -22.37 32.75 -16.02
C HIS A 373 -21.41 31.55 -16.02
N TYR A 374 -20.72 31.32 -17.14
CA TYR A 374 -19.70 30.29 -17.31
C TYR A 374 -18.55 30.86 -18.11
N THR A 375 -17.31 30.61 -17.69
CA THR A 375 -16.10 30.94 -18.45
C THR A 375 -15.42 29.64 -18.89
N VAL A 376 -15.02 29.57 -20.16
CA VAL A 376 -14.15 28.49 -20.65
C VAL A 376 -12.76 28.72 -20.09
N ARG A 377 -12.29 27.78 -19.25
CA ARG A 377 -10.92 27.81 -18.73
C ARG A 377 -9.96 27.38 -19.84
N SER A 378 -9.47 28.34 -20.60
CA SER A 378 -8.31 28.19 -21.49
C SER A 378 -7.07 27.92 -20.62
N TRP A 379 -6.60 26.68 -20.62
CA TRP A 379 -5.23 26.42 -20.20
C TRP A 379 -4.33 26.76 -21.39
N GLY A 380 -3.53 27.82 -21.23
CA GLY A 380 -2.46 28.14 -22.16
C GLY A 380 -1.58 26.91 -22.37
N ALA A 381 -1.36 26.56 -23.63
CA ALA A 381 -0.56 25.44 -24.05
C ALA A 381 0.78 25.40 -23.29
N ILE A 382 0.95 24.41 -22.42
CA ILE A 382 2.28 23.91 -22.11
C ILE A 382 2.68 23.14 -23.36
N SER A 383 3.51 23.77 -24.19
CA SER A 383 4.24 23.11 -25.27
C SER A 383 5.00 21.93 -24.66
N LEU A 384 4.59 20.72 -25.03
CA LEU A 384 5.40 19.53 -24.95
C LEU A 384 5.56 19.09 -26.40
N ASP A 385 6.74 19.39 -26.95
CA ASP A 385 7.22 18.81 -28.19
C ASP A 385 7.10 17.29 -28.08
N THR A 386 6.42 16.72 -29.08
CA THR A 386 6.44 15.29 -29.36
C THR A 386 7.78 14.95 -29.99
N ASP A 387 8.70 14.44 -29.18
CA ASP A 387 9.84 13.68 -29.69
C ASP A 387 9.54 12.17 -29.51
N ASP A 388 9.53 11.49 -30.64
CA ASP A 388 9.35 10.05 -30.81
C ASP A 388 10.34 9.24 -29.96
N TYR A 389 9.84 8.29 -29.17
CA TYR A 389 10.66 7.19 -28.64
C TYR A 389 9.91 5.86 -28.69
N ASP A 390 10.45 4.97 -29.52
CA ASP A 390 10.08 3.58 -29.75
C ASP A 390 10.43 2.65 -28.57
N SER A 391 9.57 1.64 -28.41
CA SER A 391 9.78 0.24 -27.97
C SER A 391 10.42 -0.12 -26.62
N ASP A 392 9.63 -0.93 -25.90
CA ASP A 392 9.96 -2.02 -24.96
C ASP A 392 10.68 -1.71 -23.65
N ASP A 393 9.92 -1.67 -22.55
CA ASP A 393 10.05 -2.69 -21.49
C ASP A 393 8.96 -2.55 -20.41
N SER A 394 8.43 -3.71 -20.00
CA SER A 394 7.32 -3.94 -19.10
C SER A 394 7.60 -3.62 -17.62
N TYR A 395 6.73 -2.81 -16.97
CA TYR A 395 6.37 -2.95 -15.55
C TYR A 395 4.97 -2.34 -15.30
N TYR A 396 4.03 -3.19 -14.87
CA TYR A 396 2.62 -2.87 -14.67
C TYR A 396 2.42 -2.14 -13.33
N MET A 397 2.56 -0.81 -13.34
CA MET A 397 1.97 0.07 -12.30
C MET A 397 0.70 0.68 -12.88
N GLY A 398 -0.46 0.16 -12.45
CA GLY A 398 -1.77 0.70 -12.80
C GLY A 398 -1.98 2.08 -12.17
N HIS A 399 -1.45 3.11 -12.80
CA HIS A 399 -1.86 4.49 -12.54
C HIS A 399 -3.20 4.71 -13.22
N GLY A 400 -4.25 4.81 -12.40
CA GLY A 400 -5.58 5.19 -12.83
C GLY A 400 -5.52 6.52 -13.58
N GLY A 401 -5.77 6.46 -14.89
CA GLY A 401 -5.92 7.64 -15.72
C GLY A 401 -6.98 8.56 -15.13
N CYS A 402 -6.66 9.86 -15.08
CA CYS A 402 -7.62 10.91 -14.81
C CYS A 402 -8.76 10.84 -15.84
N ASN A 403 -9.90 10.30 -15.44
CA ASN A 403 -11.11 10.33 -16.25
C ASN A 403 -11.83 11.67 -15.97
N CYS A 404 -11.43 12.73 -16.68
CA CYS A 404 -12.10 14.02 -16.60
C CYS A 404 -13.47 13.94 -17.32
N PRO A 405 -14.60 14.30 -16.70
CA PRO A 405 -15.94 14.06 -17.27
C PRO A 405 -16.34 15.02 -18.42
N PHE A 406 -15.51 16.00 -18.78
CA PHE A 406 -15.94 17.04 -19.73
C PHE A 406 -15.87 16.61 -21.21
N HIS A 407 -15.31 15.44 -21.54
CA HIS A 407 -15.22 14.97 -22.93
C HIS A 407 -16.50 14.31 -23.47
N GLN A 408 -17.53 14.06 -22.63
CA GLN A 408 -18.78 13.42 -23.07
C GLN A 408 -19.97 14.37 -23.21
N MET A 409 -19.78 15.70 -23.15
CA MET A 409 -20.89 16.67 -23.19
C MET A 409 -21.06 17.47 -24.48
N PHE A 410 -20.27 17.22 -25.52
CA PHE A 410 -20.48 17.84 -26.83
C PHE A 410 -20.57 16.76 -27.92
N GLY A 411 -21.77 16.60 -28.47
CA GLY A 411 -21.97 15.83 -29.70
C GLY A 411 -21.08 16.40 -30.80
N GLY A 412 -20.23 15.55 -31.37
CA GLY A 412 -19.46 15.90 -32.56
C GLY A 412 -20.40 16.21 -33.73
N PRO A 413 -20.04 17.16 -34.62
CA PRO A 413 -20.85 17.46 -35.79
C PRO A 413 -20.88 16.23 -36.71
N GLY A 414 -22.09 15.81 -37.07
CA GLY A 414 -22.32 14.65 -37.91
C GLY A 414 -21.66 14.76 -39.29
N TYR A 415 -20.99 13.69 -39.68
CA TYR A 415 -20.85 13.30 -41.07
C TYR A 415 -21.48 11.91 -41.20
N GLY A 416 -22.58 11.86 -41.93
CA GLY A 416 -23.24 10.63 -42.31
C GLY A 416 -22.56 10.00 -43.51
N ASP A 417 -22.47 8.68 -43.47
CA ASP A 417 -22.49 7.68 -44.55
C ASP A 417 -22.37 6.35 -43.78
N GLY A 418 -23.27 5.38 -43.78
CA GLY A 418 -24.20 4.91 -44.78
C GLY A 418 -24.01 3.38 -44.83
N TYR A 419 -25.08 2.62 -44.58
CA TYR A 419 -25.22 1.15 -44.71
C TYR A 419 -24.49 0.31 -43.64
N GLY A 420 -25.07 -0.67 -42.93
CA GLY A 420 -26.38 -1.34 -42.97
C GLY A 420 -26.19 -2.77 -42.44
N TYR A 421 -27.06 -3.22 -41.52
CA TYR A 421 -27.54 -4.61 -41.24
C TYR A 421 -26.52 -5.79 -41.26
N SER A 422 -26.47 -6.75 -40.33
CA SER A 422 -27.50 -7.39 -39.51
C SER A 422 -26.84 -8.31 -38.47
N ASP A 423 -27.66 -8.69 -37.50
CA ASP A 423 -27.55 -9.81 -36.57
C ASP A 423 -27.03 -11.12 -37.21
N GLU A 424 -26.34 -11.96 -36.42
CA GLU A 424 -26.81 -13.31 -36.04
C GLU A 424 -25.69 -14.11 -35.36
N ASP A 425 -26.14 -15.05 -34.54
CA ASP A 425 -25.41 -15.96 -33.68
C ASP A 425 -24.49 -16.95 -34.43
N ASP A 426 -23.71 -17.66 -33.61
CA ASP A 426 -23.42 -19.10 -33.70
C ASP A 426 -21.96 -19.54 -33.94
N ASP A 427 -21.66 -20.64 -33.25
CA ASP A 427 -20.72 -21.75 -33.48
C ASP A 427 -19.24 -21.58 -33.93
N GLY A 428 -18.36 -22.20 -33.12
CA GLY A 428 -17.73 -23.45 -33.57
C GLY A 428 -16.36 -23.42 -34.26
N PHE A 429 -15.40 -24.07 -33.59
CA PHE A 429 -14.28 -24.85 -34.16
C PHE A 429 -13.14 -24.17 -34.97
N GLY A 430 -11.96 -24.13 -34.33
CA GLY A 430 -10.86 -25.05 -34.64
C GLY A 430 -10.09 -24.89 -35.95
N LEU A 431 -8.87 -24.32 -35.87
CA LEU A 431 -7.67 -24.67 -36.63
C LEU A 431 -6.47 -24.32 -35.72
N GLY A 432 -5.49 -25.16 -35.38
CA GLY A 432 -4.99 -26.35 -36.05
C GLY A 432 -3.71 -26.03 -36.84
N LEU A 433 -2.60 -25.69 -36.17
CA LEU A 433 -1.24 -25.81 -36.73
C LEU A 433 -0.25 -26.20 -35.62
N GLY A 434 0.20 -27.45 -35.68
CA GLY A 434 1.27 -28.00 -34.87
C GLY A 434 2.59 -28.11 -35.64
N LEU A 435 3.68 -28.05 -34.89
CA LEU A 435 5.02 -28.62 -35.14
C LEU A 435 5.62 -28.75 -33.71
N GLY A 436 6.06 -29.86 -33.15
CA GLY A 436 6.39 -31.20 -33.64
C GLY A 436 7.79 -31.58 -33.12
N PHE A 437 7.86 -32.72 -32.40
CA PHE A 437 9.04 -33.52 -31.97
C PHE A 437 9.72 -33.14 -30.64
N GLY A 438 9.97 -34.05 -29.68
CA GLY A 438 9.78 -35.51 -29.60
C GLY A 438 10.50 -36.09 -28.35
N TYR A 439 10.35 -37.40 -28.15
CA TYR A 439 10.89 -38.32 -27.11
C TYR A 439 10.10 -38.42 -25.81
N ASP A 440 9.76 -39.59 -25.26
CA ASP A 440 9.65 -40.99 -25.70
C ASP A 440 8.88 -41.69 -24.56
N ASP A 441 7.83 -42.43 -24.89
CA ASP A 441 7.13 -43.33 -23.97
C ASP A 441 7.85 -44.70 -23.98
N GLU A 442 8.03 -45.30 -22.81
CA GLU A 442 7.97 -46.76 -22.67
C GLU A 442 7.04 -47.08 -21.49
N ASP A 443 5.92 -47.70 -21.88
CA ASP A 443 4.91 -48.37 -21.07
C ASP A 443 5.51 -49.54 -20.27
N GLU A 444 4.86 -49.91 -19.16
CA GLU A 444 4.21 -51.23 -19.10
C GLU A 444 3.28 -51.35 -17.88
N ASP A 445 2.08 -51.81 -18.22
CA ASP A 445 0.91 -52.09 -17.40
C ASP A 445 1.07 -53.30 -16.47
N GLU A 446 0.23 -53.38 -15.43
CA GLU A 446 -0.78 -54.45 -15.25
C GLU A 446 -1.33 -54.45 -13.80
N ASP A 447 -2.54 -53.92 -13.67
CA ASP A 447 -3.78 -54.63 -13.33
C ASP A 447 -3.77 -55.67 -12.19
N GLY A 448 -4.68 -55.47 -11.23
CA GLY A 448 -4.99 -56.47 -10.22
C GLY A 448 -6.18 -56.13 -9.33
N TYR A 449 -7.38 -56.35 -9.86
CA TYR A 449 -8.72 -56.20 -9.28
C TYR A 449 -8.98 -56.84 -7.91
N GLY A 450 -9.95 -56.27 -7.17
CA GLY A 450 -10.79 -56.93 -6.17
C GLY A 450 -11.28 -55.96 -5.08
N LEU A 451 -12.44 -55.29 -5.22
CA LEU A 451 -13.77 -55.75 -4.75
C LEU A 451 -13.70 -56.36 -3.33
N GLY A 452 -14.38 -55.87 -2.29
CA GLY A 452 -15.41 -54.86 -2.18
C GLY A 452 -16.03 -54.88 -0.78
N SER A 453 -16.89 -53.89 -0.55
CA SER A 453 -18.05 -53.84 0.36
C SER A 453 -17.86 -54.02 1.88
N ASP A 454 -18.04 -52.89 2.56
CA ASP A 454 -19.21 -52.59 3.40
C ASP A 454 -19.33 -53.07 4.85
N GLU A 455 -19.89 -52.11 5.61
CA GLU A 455 -20.69 -52.18 6.82
C GLU A 455 -19.98 -52.23 8.18
N ASP A 456 -20.02 -51.04 8.83
CA ASP A 456 -20.73 -50.79 10.09
C ASP A 456 -20.70 -51.91 11.14
N TYR A 457 -20.12 -51.62 12.30
CA TYR A 457 -20.82 -51.68 13.60
C TYR A 457 -19.89 -51.14 14.72
N LEU A 458 -20.47 -50.23 15.51
CA LEU A 458 -20.09 -49.71 16.85
C LEU A 458 -19.14 -48.51 16.95
#